data_AF-A0A2N3AUR3-F1
#
_entry.id   AF-A0A2N3AUR3-F1
#
_cell.length_a   1.000
_cell.length_b   1.000
_cell.length_c   1.000
_cell.angle_alpha   90.00
_cell.angle_beta   90.00
_cell.angle_gamma   90.00
#
_symmetry.space_group_name_H-M   'P 1'
#
loop_
_entity.id
_entity.type
_entity.pdbx_description
1 polymer ?
#
loop_
_entity_poly.entity_id
_entity_poly.type
_entity_poly.pdbx_seq_one_letter_code
_entity_poly.pdbx_strand_id
1 'polypeptide(L)'
;FDYATGESAGPIDLIAQATGLCDGALFDEAARIAGMDHPPPRNAPRAKPDHTGEIARLIDGAQPLAGTPGETYLRIRGVADPGCPDLLFHPDLPDFDTRRGWPGLIALPRLADGTRAQGIHRTFLLDDGSAKASAGKKMLGSVADAAVRLFAMPADGHLGIAEGIETALAAHALFGTAVWAALSADGLARFQWPAGTTRVTIYADAGDAGRQAAATLSDRLNRADISNEIVVPLHGDDFNDDLMRGAHGADYRPDISADEPVGTEAMTTVAALAPGDPDALIAAAEALTNPPEFAALSSLLGRLALARLDPLPERQILARIKTATGISMSILDKQLTELRRRVHATGDPQGRIARPAWFGRLCQDLSGTPERNEANVIIALSSDPVFAGLLAFDEFAQGIVVRQPLPWDDPAIRFPRPWNDADDVRTAEWLQLRGLNVAPMVVGRGVGAVARDLRILLRERLVAGDSDAEAVAE
;
A
#
# COMPACT_ATOMS: atom_id res chain seq x y z
N PHE A 1 -18.78 47.08 -15.78
CA PHE A 1 -17.78 48.11 -16.10
C PHE A 1 -18.53 49.27 -16.74
N ASP A 2 -18.52 50.43 -16.08
CA ASP A 2 -19.15 51.65 -16.57
C ASP A 2 -18.10 52.55 -17.23
N TYR A 3 -18.29 52.85 -18.51
CA TYR A 3 -17.33 53.62 -19.31
C TYR A 3 -17.43 55.14 -19.10
N ALA A 4 -18.47 55.64 -18.44
CA ALA A 4 -18.63 57.05 -18.11
C ALA A 4 -18.00 57.42 -16.77
N THR A 5 -18.05 56.52 -15.78
CA THR A 5 -17.46 56.73 -14.44
C THR A 5 -16.12 56.04 -14.24
N GLY A 6 -15.76 55.08 -15.10
CA GLY A 6 -14.53 54.30 -14.99
C GLY A 6 -14.57 53.19 -13.95
N GLU A 7 -15.74 52.92 -13.37
CA GLU A 7 -15.91 51.95 -12.28
C GLU A 7 -16.09 50.52 -12.79
N SER A 8 -15.46 49.56 -12.10
CA SER A 8 -15.62 48.12 -12.35
C SER A 8 -16.24 47.45 -11.13
N ALA A 9 -17.41 46.86 -11.32
CA ALA A 9 -18.14 46.09 -10.31
C ALA A 9 -18.27 44.62 -10.77
N GLY A 10 -18.11 43.67 -9.85
CA GLY A 10 -18.36 42.26 -10.09
C GLY A 10 -19.85 41.91 -10.06
N PRO A 11 -20.24 40.67 -10.42
CA PRO A 11 -21.65 40.26 -10.44
C PRO A 11 -22.37 40.40 -9.09
N ILE A 12 -21.67 40.19 -7.98
CA ILE A 12 -22.22 40.34 -6.63
C ILE A 12 -22.42 41.82 -6.29
N ASP A 13 -21.48 42.67 -6.67
CA ASP A 13 -21.57 44.13 -6.46
C ASP A 13 -22.75 44.73 -7.22
N LEU A 14 -23.07 44.20 -8.41
CA LEU A 14 -24.25 44.60 -9.18
C LEU A 14 -25.56 44.22 -8.48
N ILE A 15 -25.62 43.05 -7.84
CA ILE A 15 -26.79 42.64 -7.05
C ILE A 15 -26.92 43.54 -5.82
N ALA A 16 -25.82 43.84 -5.14
CA ALA A 16 -25.80 44.77 -4.00
C ALA A 16 -26.30 46.15 -4.40
N GLN A 17 -25.83 46.68 -5.54
CA GLN A 17 -26.25 47.98 -6.04
C GLN A 17 -27.72 48.01 -6.48
N ALA A 18 -28.22 46.93 -7.09
CA ALA A 18 -29.59 46.84 -7.56
C ALA A 18 -30.62 46.61 -6.43
N THR A 19 -30.23 45.88 -5.38
CA THR A 19 -31.15 45.44 -4.32
C THR A 19 -30.97 46.19 -3.01
N GLY A 20 -29.82 46.85 -2.80
CA GLY A 20 -29.45 47.48 -1.53
C GLY A 20 -29.10 46.48 -0.42
N LEU A 21 -28.99 45.18 -0.74
CA LEU A 21 -28.68 44.14 0.23
C LEU A 21 -27.18 44.10 0.56
N CYS A 22 -26.87 43.76 1.80
CA CYS A 22 -25.51 43.54 2.30
C CYS A 22 -25.41 42.19 3.04
N ASP A 23 -24.16 41.76 3.28
CA ASP A 23 -23.80 40.58 4.06
C ASP A 23 -24.58 39.32 3.65
N GLY A 24 -25.05 38.51 4.61
CA GLY A 24 -25.70 37.23 4.32
C GLY A 24 -26.89 37.32 3.36
N ALA A 25 -27.69 38.38 3.46
CA ALA A 25 -28.86 38.57 2.58
C ALA A 25 -28.47 38.82 1.12
N LEU A 26 -27.33 39.46 0.87
CA LEU A 26 -26.80 39.64 -0.48
C LEU A 26 -26.37 38.31 -1.10
N PHE A 27 -25.70 37.46 -0.31
CA PHE A 27 -25.26 36.15 -0.79
C PHE A 27 -26.42 35.17 -0.98
N ASP A 28 -27.45 35.24 -0.13
CA ASP A 28 -28.68 34.45 -0.29
C ASP A 28 -29.42 34.82 -1.58
N GLU A 29 -29.54 36.12 -1.87
CA GLU A 29 -30.16 36.58 -3.11
C GLU A 29 -29.33 36.23 -4.35
N ALA A 30 -27.99 36.30 -4.25
CA ALA A 30 -27.11 35.84 -5.31
C ALA A 30 -27.22 34.33 -5.55
N ALA A 31 -27.31 33.52 -4.49
CA ALA A 31 -27.49 32.08 -4.56
C ALA A 31 -28.83 31.71 -5.20
N ARG A 32 -29.90 32.44 -4.86
CA ARG A 32 -31.23 32.29 -5.46
C ARG A 32 -31.22 32.62 -6.96
N ILE A 33 -30.59 33.74 -7.35
CA ILE A 33 -30.45 34.12 -8.77
C ILE A 33 -29.63 33.08 -9.55
N ALA A 34 -28.62 32.48 -8.92
CA ALA A 34 -27.78 31.44 -9.50
C ALA A 34 -28.40 30.02 -9.47
N GLY A 35 -29.59 29.85 -8.86
CA GLY A 35 -30.25 28.55 -8.70
C GLY A 35 -29.51 27.57 -7.77
N MET A 36 -28.68 28.10 -6.87
CA MET A 36 -27.89 27.35 -5.88
C MET A 36 -28.66 27.10 -4.58
N ASP A 37 -29.88 27.62 -4.47
CA ASP A 37 -30.89 27.35 -3.44
C ASP A 37 -31.61 25.99 -3.64
N HIS A 38 -31.40 25.34 -4.79
CA HIS A 38 -31.96 24.03 -5.08
C HIS A 38 -30.95 22.92 -4.73
N PRO A 39 -31.41 21.79 -4.15
CA PRO A 39 -30.53 20.64 -3.96
C PRO A 39 -29.96 20.21 -5.33
N PRO A 40 -28.66 19.87 -5.41
CA PRO A 40 -28.05 19.50 -6.68
C PRO A 40 -28.82 18.35 -7.30
N PRO A 41 -29.06 18.35 -8.63
CA PRO A 41 -29.73 17.24 -9.29
C PRO A 41 -28.97 15.95 -8.95
N ARG A 42 -29.69 14.95 -8.44
CA ARG A 42 -29.13 13.60 -8.26
C ARG A 42 -28.70 13.11 -9.63
N ASN A 43 -27.39 13.14 -9.91
CA ASN A 43 -26.82 12.48 -11.07
C ASN A 43 -27.19 11.00 -10.97
N ALA A 44 -28.15 10.55 -11.79
CA ALA A 44 -28.36 9.13 -11.98
C ALA A 44 -27.02 8.55 -12.45
N PRO A 45 -26.57 7.41 -11.90
CA PRO A 45 -25.33 6.78 -12.35
C PRO A 45 -25.43 6.58 -13.87
N ARG A 46 -24.52 7.21 -14.60
CA ARG A 46 -24.41 7.06 -16.06
C ARG A 46 -24.33 5.56 -16.33
N ALA A 47 -25.25 5.02 -17.12
CA ALA A 47 -25.25 3.59 -17.44
C ALA A 47 -23.85 3.21 -17.95
N LYS A 48 -23.25 2.18 -17.34
CA LYS A 48 -21.92 1.71 -17.77
C LYS A 48 -22.02 1.33 -19.26
N PRO A 49 -21.02 1.70 -20.09
CA PRO A 49 -21.02 1.30 -21.48
C PRO A 49 -21.12 -0.23 -21.59
N ASP A 50 -22.01 -0.70 -22.46
CA ASP A 50 -22.19 -2.12 -22.73
C ASP A 50 -21.09 -2.61 -23.67
N HIS A 51 -20.15 -3.38 -23.12
CA HIS A 51 -19.03 -3.96 -23.86
C HIS A 51 -19.32 -5.37 -24.40
N THR A 52 -20.55 -5.88 -24.25
CA THR A 52 -20.89 -7.29 -24.56
C THR A 52 -20.51 -7.69 -25.98
N GLY A 53 -20.87 -6.86 -26.98
CA GLY A 53 -20.57 -7.15 -28.38
C GLY A 53 -19.09 -7.02 -28.76
N GLU A 54 -18.31 -6.19 -28.06
CA GLU A 54 -16.86 -6.11 -28.24
C GLU A 54 -16.19 -7.35 -27.66
N ILE A 55 -16.57 -7.73 -26.44
CA ILE A 55 -16.04 -8.90 -25.75
C ILE A 55 -16.34 -10.19 -26.53
N ALA A 56 -17.56 -10.35 -27.05
CA ALA A 56 -17.92 -11.52 -27.86
C ALA A 56 -17.04 -11.65 -29.11
N ARG A 57 -16.75 -10.53 -29.80
CA ARG A 57 -15.86 -10.52 -30.97
C ARG A 57 -14.42 -10.87 -30.60
N LEU A 58 -13.91 -10.37 -29.47
CA LEU A 58 -12.56 -10.70 -29.00
C LEU A 58 -12.43 -12.16 -28.56
N ILE A 59 -13.49 -12.77 -28.04
CA ILE A 59 -13.50 -14.19 -27.70
C ILE A 59 -13.57 -15.05 -28.97
N ASP A 60 -14.39 -14.66 -29.95
CA ASP A 60 -14.52 -15.37 -31.24
C ASP A 60 -13.21 -15.36 -32.04
N GLY A 61 -12.44 -14.27 -31.97
CA GLY A 61 -11.12 -14.15 -32.57
C GLY A 61 -9.97 -14.80 -31.77
N ALA A 62 -10.26 -15.42 -30.62
CA ALA A 62 -9.25 -16.04 -29.78
C ALA A 62 -9.00 -17.50 -30.16
N GLN A 63 -7.77 -17.96 -29.96
CA GLN A 63 -7.29 -19.30 -30.29
C GLN A 63 -6.48 -19.91 -29.14
N PRO A 64 -6.26 -21.23 -29.12
CA PRO A 64 -5.35 -21.86 -28.15
C PRO A 64 -3.93 -21.26 -28.20
N LEU A 65 -3.20 -21.32 -27.08
CA LEU A 65 -1.86 -20.73 -26.98
C LEU A 65 -0.82 -21.48 -27.81
N ALA A 66 -0.99 -22.80 -28.01
CA ALA A 66 -0.03 -23.63 -28.74
C ALA A 66 0.33 -23.05 -30.12
N GLY A 67 1.63 -22.88 -30.38
CA GLY A 67 2.16 -22.33 -31.61
C GLY A 67 2.05 -20.81 -31.76
N THR A 68 1.66 -20.08 -30.70
CA THR A 68 1.45 -18.62 -30.75
C THR A 68 2.54 -17.84 -30.00
N PRO A 69 2.67 -16.52 -30.25
CA PRO A 69 3.47 -15.64 -29.39
C PRO A 69 3.09 -15.70 -27.91
N GLY A 70 1.84 -16.05 -27.58
CA GLY A 70 1.39 -16.26 -26.19
C GLY A 70 2.09 -17.45 -25.52
N GLU A 71 2.27 -18.56 -26.23
CA GLU A 71 3.06 -19.70 -25.72
C GLU A 71 4.54 -19.34 -25.58
N THR A 72 5.10 -18.63 -26.56
CA THR A 72 6.49 -18.11 -26.47
C THR A 72 6.66 -17.24 -25.23
N TYR A 73 5.70 -16.35 -24.96
CA TYR A 73 5.71 -15.48 -23.80
C TYR A 73 5.73 -16.26 -22.49
N LEU A 74 4.81 -17.21 -22.30
CA LEU A 74 4.78 -18.04 -21.09
C LEU A 74 6.10 -18.80 -20.89
N ARG A 75 6.63 -19.39 -21.97
CA ARG A 75 7.90 -20.12 -21.94
C ARG A 75 9.09 -19.26 -21.52
N ILE A 76 9.16 -18.01 -22.00
CA ILE A 76 10.19 -17.04 -21.60
C ILE A 76 10.05 -16.67 -20.12
N ARG A 77 8.83 -16.65 -19.59
CA ARG A 77 8.55 -16.50 -18.15
C ARG A 77 8.75 -17.78 -17.35
N GLY A 78 9.29 -18.84 -17.95
CA GLY A 78 9.57 -20.11 -17.26
C GLY A 78 8.33 -20.95 -16.93
N VAL A 79 7.15 -20.56 -17.43
CA VAL A 79 5.88 -21.25 -17.14
C VAL A 79 5.31 -21.89 -18.41
N ALA A 80 4.54 -22.97 -18.24
CA ALA A 80 3.90 -23.67 -19.34
C ALA A 80 2.46 -23.18 -19.58
N ASP A 81 1.95 -23.40 -20.79
CA ASP A 81 0.51 -23.26 -21.08
C ASP A 81 -0.27 -24.29 -20.23
N PRO A 82 -1.23 -23.85 -19.40
CA PRO A 82 -2.07 -24.77 -18.62
C PRO A 82 -3.03 -25.61 -19.48
N GLY A 83 -3.21 -25.26 -20.76
CA GLY A 83 -4.14 -25.96 -21.67
C GLY A 83 -5.61 -25.81 -21.27
N CYS A 84 -5.94 -24.81 -20.46
CA CYS A 84 -7.29 -24.58 -19.98
C CYS A 84 -8.12 -23.76 -20.99
N PRO A 85 -9.45 -23.92 -21.02
CA PRO A 85 -10.31 -23.16 -21.92
C PRO A 85 -10.46 -21.67 -21.53
N ASP A 86 -9.92 -21.28 -20.37
CA ASP A 86 -10.09 -19.96 -19.78
C ASP A 86 -8.88 -19.04 -20.00
N LEU A 87 -7.83 -19.53 -20.66
CA LEU A 87 -6.68 -18.73 -21.08
C LEU A 87 -6.43 -19.01 -22.57
N LEU A 88 -6.60 -17.98 -23.39
CA LEU A 88 -6.48 -18.06 -24.85
C LEU A 88 -5.52 -16.98 -25.35
N PHE A 89 -5.13 -17.08 -26.62
CA PHE A 89 -4.35 -16.09 -27.34
C PHE A 89 -5.23 -15.36 -28.35
N HIS A 90 -5.05 -14.05 -28.50
CA HIS A 90 -5.68 -13.26 -29.55
C HIS A 90 -4.60 -12.52 -30.35
N PRO A 91 -4.58 -12.61 -31.69
CA PRO A 91 -3.52 -12.01 -32.50
C PRO A 91 -3.59 -10.48 -32.60
N ASP A 92 -4.77 -9.89 -32.37
CA ASP A 92 -5.04 -8.48 -32.66
C ASP A 92 -5.93 -7.80 -31.58
N LEU A 93 -5.47 -7.77 -30.32
CA LEU A 93 -6.17 -7.08 -29.23
C LEU A 93 -6.13 -5.56 -29.45
N PRO A 94 -7.29 -4.88 -29.57
CA PRO A 94 -7.32 -3.45 -29.82
C PRO A 94 -6.88 -2.68 -28.58
N ASP A 95 -5.93 -1.76 -28.77
CA ASP A 95 -5.55 -0.77 -27.79
C ASP A 95 -5.78 0.65 -28.34
N PHE A 96 -6.74 1.36 -27.73
CA PHE A 96 -7.12 2.70 -28.14
C PHE A 96 -6.03 3.75 -27.83
N ASP A 97 -5.23 3.52 -26.79
CA ASP A 97 -4.19 4.47 -26.38
C ASP A 97 -3.04 4.48 -27.40
N THR A 98 -2.58 3.29 -27.81
CA THR A 98 -1.52 3.15 -28.83
C THR A 98 -2.05 3.13 -30.27
N ARG A 99 -3.38 3.11 -30.47
CA ARG A 99 -4.06 3.08 -31.77
C ARG A 99 -3.59 1.94 -32.68
N ARG A 100 -3.29 0.79 -32.09
CA ARG A 100 -2.94 -0.44 -32.82
C ARG A 100 -3.57 -1.65 -32.15
N GLY A 101 -3.56 -2.76 -32.87
CA GLY A 101 -3.75 -4.06 -32.27
C GLY A 101 -2.42 -4.67 -31.81
N TRP A 102 -2.49 -5.46 -30.74
CA TRP A 102 -1.36 -6.22 -30.22
C TRP A 102 -1.73 -7.69 -30.10
N PRO A 103 -0.80 -8.62 -30.36
CA PRO A 103 -1.02 -9.97 -29.90
C PRO A 103 -1.10 -9.99 -28.36
N GLY A 104 -1.85 -10.92 -27.80
CA GLY A 104 -1.89 -11.02 -26.35
C GLY A 104 -2.73 -12.15 -25.78
N LEU A 105 -2.62 -12.32 -24.47
CA LEU A 105 -3.40 -13.29 -23.73
C LEU A 105 -4.77 -12.70 -23.38
N ILE A 106 -5.82 -13.48 -23.61
CA ILE A 106 -7.18 -13.20 -23.14
C ILE A 106 -7.54 -14.25 -22.10
N ALA A 107 -7.90 -13.80 -20.90
CA ALA A 107 -8.32 -14.66 -19.82
C ALA A 107 -9.81 -14.47 -19.52
N LEU A 108 -10.51 -15.59 -19.35
CA LEU A 108 -11.95 -15.70 -19.18
C LEU A 108 -12.26 -16.09 -17.72
N PRO A 109 -12.55 -15.11 -16.85
CA PRO A 109 -12.79 -15.40 -15.44
C PRO A 109 -14.14 -16.10 -15.27
N ARG A 110 -14.24 -16.96 -14.26
CA ARG A 110 -15.47 -17.66 -13.88
C ARG A 110 -15.83 -17.34 -12.44
N LEU A 111 -17.13 -17.20 -12.20
CA LEU A 111 -17.72 -17.11 -10.86
C LEU A 111 -17.57 -18.47 -10.13
N ALA A 112 -17.86 -18.50 -8.83
CA ALA A 112 -17.73 -19.71 -8.01
C ALA A 112 -18.58 -20.90 -8.54
N ASP A 113 -19.73 -20.62 -9.12
CA ASP A 113 -20.64 -21.61 -9.74
C ASP A 113 -20.14 -22.15 -11.11
N GLY A 114 -19.05 -21.58 -11.66
CA GLY A 114 -18.48 -21.95 -12.96
C GLY A 114 -19.00 -21.13 -14.14
N THR A 115 -19.97 -20.24 -13.90
CA THR A 115 -20.50 -19.33 -14.92
C THR A 115 -19.41 -18.36 -15.35
N ARG A 116 -19.28 -18.15 -16.67
CA ARG A 116 -18.32 -17.19 -17.24
C ARG A 116 -18.72 -15.77 -16.87
N ALA A 117 -17.81 -15.00 -16.31
CA ALA A 117 -17.99 -13.58 -16.04
C ALA A 117 -18.19 -12.82 -17.35
N GLN A 118 -18.89 -11.68 -17.32
CA GLN A 118 -19.17 -10.91 -18.54
C GLN A 118 -17.89 -10.28 -19.11
N GLY A 119 -16.93 -9.95 -18.26
CA GLY A 119 -15.67 -9.32 -18.60
C GLY A 119 -14.55 -10.28 -18.99
N ILE A 120 -13.46 -9.71 -19.47
CA ILE A 120 -12.21 -10.39 -19.82
C ILE A 120 -11.02 -9.63 -19.25
N HIS A 121 -9.93 -10.35 -18.98
CA HIS A 121 -8.63 -9.77 -18.71
C HIS A 121 -7.72 -9.95 -19.93
N ARG A 122 -7.03 -8.88 -20.32
CA ARG A 122 -6.17 -8.84 -21.50
C ARG A 122 -4.75 -8.49 -21.09
N THR A 123 -3.79 -9.32 -21.48
CA THR A 123 -2.36 -9.03 -21.35
C THR A 123 -1.78 -8.80 -22.73
N PHE A 124 -1.38 -7.58 -23.02
CA PHE A 124 -0.87 -7.17 -24.33
C PHE A 124 0.61 -7.55 -24.41
N LEU A 125 1.03 -8.16 -25.52
CA LEU A 125 2.36 -8.70 -25.72
C LEU A 125 3.05 -8.02 -26.91
N LEU A 126 4.38 -8.05 -26.91
CA LEU A 126 5.17 -7.72 -28.10
C LEU A 126 4.89 -8.74 -29.22
N ASP A 127 5.14 -8.34 -30.46
CA ASP A 127 4.79 -9.13 -31.65
C ASP A 127 5.46 -10.51 -31.69
N ASP A 128 6.64 -10.62 -31.08
CA ASP A 128 7.40 -11.87 -30.94
C ASP A 128 7.12 -12.64 -29.64
N GLY A 129 6.28 -12.09 -28.75
CA GLY A 129 6.00 -12.65 -27.43
C GLY A 129 7.15 -12.53 -26.43
N SER A 130 8.20 -11.74 -26.70
CA SER A 130 9.38 -11.64 -25.83
C SER A 130 9.09 -10.98 -24.48
N ALA A 131 8.11 -10.08 -24.43
CA ALA A 131 7.68 -9.37 -23.23
C ALA A 131 6.24 -8.85 -23.36
N LYS A 132 5.74 -8.25 -22.29
CA LYS A 132 4.52 -7.45 -22.33
C LYS A 132 4.75 -6.20 -23.18
N ALA A 133 3.75 -5.81 -23.96
CA ALA A 133 3.73 -4.53 -24.64
C ALA A 133 3.53 -3.38 -23.65
N SER A 134 3.78 -2.16 -24.10
CA SER A 134 3.54 -0.93 -23.30
C SER A 134 2.07 -0.75 -22.90
N ALA A 135 1.14 -1.33 -23.64
CA ALA A 135 -0.29 -1.36 -23.30
C ALA A 135 -0.60 -2.14 -22.00
N GLY A 136 0.32 -3.00 -21.55
CA GLY A 136 0.27 -3.66 -20.25
C GLY A 136 -0.89 -4.64 -20.08
N LYS A 137 -1.56 -4.57 -18.92
CA LYS A 137 -2.71 -5.40 -18.56
C LYS A 137 -3.97 -4.52 -18.51
N LYS A 138 -5.07 -4.95 -19.13
CA LYS A 138 -6.34 -4.21 -19.10
C LYS A 138 -7.53 -5.15 -18.94
N MET A 139 -8.53 -4.70 -18.17
CA MET A 139 -9.83 -5.35 -18.09
C MET A 139 -10.79 -4.74 -19.11
N LEU A 140 -11.78 -5.52 -19.53
CA LEU A 140 -12.92 -5.05 -20.33
C LEU A 140 -14.18 -5.73 -19.81
N GLY A 141 -15.18 -4.95 -19.42
CA GLY A 141 -16.40 -5.47 -18.77
C GLY A 141 -16.17 -5.87 -17.30
N SER A 142 -17.19 -6.48 -16.70
CA SER A 142 -17.18 -6.85 -15.27
C SER A 142 -16.55 -8.22 -15.02
N VAL A 143 -15.57 -8.26 -14.13
CA VAL A 143 -14.88 -9.47 -13.65
C VAL A 143 -15.03 -9.66 -12.13
N ALA A 144 -15.97 -8.94 -11.53
CA ALA A 144 -16.18 -8.97 -10.08
C ALA A 144 -16.42 -10.40 -9.59
N ASP A 145 -15.77 -10.75 -8.49
CA ASP A 145 -15.92 -12.02 -7.77
C ASP A 145 -15.57 -13.27 -8.59
N ALA A 146 -14.93 -13.09 -9.75
CA ALA A 146 -14.55 -14.16 -10.66
C ALA A 146 -13.04 -14.37 -10.68
N ALA A 147 -12.62 -15.60 -10.96
CA ALA A 147 -11.21 -15.98 -11.08
C ALA A 147 -10.99 -16.80 -12.37
N VAL A 148 -9.79 -16.72 -12.93
CA VAL A 148 -9.38 -17.53 -14.07
C VAL A 148 -9.02 -18.91 -13.57
N ARG A 149 -9.73 -19.94 -14.02
CA ARG A 149 -9.51 -21.33 -13.59
C ARG A 149 -8.42 -21.97 -14.44
N LEU A 150 -7.16 -21.76 -14.06
CA LEU A 150 -6.01 -22.26 -14.84
C LEU A 150 -5.91 -23.80 -14.76
N PHE A 151 -6.28 -24.39 -13.62
CA PHE A 151 -6.34 -25.84 -13.45
C PHE A 151 -7.68 -26.26 -12.86
N ALA A 152 -8.12 -27.48 -13.19
CA ALA A 152 -9.28 -28.09 -12.56
C ALA A 152 -9.02 -28.31 -11.07
N MET A 153 -10.01 -28.00 -10.22
CA MET A 153 -9.91 -28.27 -8.79
C MET A 153 -9.86 -29.80 -8.57
N PRO A 154 -8.85 -30.34 -7.86
CA PRO A 154 -8.77 -31.76 -7.58
C PRO A 154 -9.90 -32.21 -6.64
N ALA A 155 -10.14 -33.52 -6.60
CA ALA A 155 -11.22 -34.12 -5.80
C ALA A 155 -11.02 -33.97 -4.28
N ASP A 156 -9.79 -33.74 -3.83
CA ASP A 156 -9.49 -33.48 -2.42
C ASP A 156 -9.88 -32.06 -1.97
N GLY A 157 -10.25 -31.18 -2.91
CA GLY A 157 -10.70 -29.82 -2.63
C GLY A 157 -9.57 -28.83 -2.33
N HIS A 158 -8.30 -29.17 -2.60
CA HIS A 158 -7.18 -28.24 -2.44
C HIS A 158 -7.02 -27.33 -3.64
N LEU A 159 -7.17 -26.02 -3.43
CA LEU A 159 -7.04 -25.00 -4.46
C LEU A 159 -5.96 -23.97 -4.10
N GLY A 160 -5.07 -23.69 -5.04
CA GLY A 160 -4.17 -22.54 -4.98
C GLY A 160 -4.79 -21.31 -5.61
N ILE A 161 -4.49 -20.12 -5.10
CA ILE A 161 -4.87 -18.86 -5.76
C ILE A 161 -3.81 -17.79 -5.64
N ALA A 162 -3.61 -17.04 -6.72
CA ALA A 162 -2.72 -15.88 -6.75
C ALA A 162 -3.41 -14.65 -7.36
N GLU A 163 -2.80 -13.47 -7.19
CA GLU A 163 -3.27 -12.23 -7.83
C GLU A 163 -3.12 -12.31 -9.36
N GLY A 164 -1.92 -12.61 -9.87
CA GLY A 164 -1.62 -12.64 -11.30
C GLY A 164 -1.70 -14.03 -11.93
N ILE A 165 -1.95 -14.08 -13.25
CA ILE A 165 -1.89 -15.33 -14.05
C ILE A 165 -0.47 -15.92 -14.01
N GLU A 166 0.55 -15.08 -14.17
CA GLU A 166 1.95 -15.51 -14.17
C GLU A 166 2.38 -16.03 -12.81
N THR A 167 2.03 -15.31 -11.74
CA THR A 167 2.26 -15.73 -10.35
C THR A 167 1.59 -17.06 -10.06
N ALA A 168 0.33 -17.24 -10.46
CA ALA A 168 -0.39 -18.49 -10.31
C ALA A 168 0.34 -19.63 -11.03
N LEU A 169 0.63 -19.48 -12.32
CA LEU A 169 1.33 -20.51 -13.10
C LEU A 169 2.72 -20.84 -12.51
N ALA A 170 3.44 -19.84 -12.00
CA ALA A 170 4.72 -20.07 -11.34
C ALA A 170 4.56 -20.86 -10.04
N ALA A 171 3.56 -20.54 -9.21
CA ALA A 171 3.23 -21.32 -8.02
C ALA A 171 2.84 -22.77 -8.36
N HIS A 172 2.11 -23.00 -9.46
CA HIS A 172 1.86 -24.37 -9.93
C HIS A 172 3.16 -25.10 -10.29
N ALA A 173 4.06 -24.45 -11.02
CA ALA A 173 5.35 -25.04 -11.41
C ALA A 173 6.22 -25.38 -10.18
N LEU A 174 6.17 -24.54 -9.14
CA LEU A 174 6.95 -24.73 -7.90
C LEU A 174 6.37 -25.79 -6.97
N PHE A 175 5.05 -25.81 -6.80
CA PHE A 175 4.38 -26.56 -5.74
C PHE A 175 3.46 -27.69 -6.23
N GLY A 176 3.20 -27.78 -7.53
CA GLY A 176 2.28 -28.76 -8.12
C GLY A 176 0.80 -28.55 -7.73
N THR A 177 0.47 -27.46 -7.04
CA THR A 177 -0.90 -27.16 -6.61
C THR A 177 -1.76 -26.73 -7.79
N ALA A 178 -3.00 -27.18 -7.90
CA ALA A 178 -3.94 -26.66 -8.88
C ALA A 178 -4.28 -25.20 -8.55
N VAL A 179 -3.98 -24.25 -9.44
CA VAL A 179 -4.03 -22.80 -9.14
C VAL A 179 -5.04 -22.06 -10.00
N TRP A 180 -5.68 -21.04 -9.43
CA TRP A 180 -6.49 -20.03 -10.14
C TRP A 180 -5.86 -18.64 -9.99
N ALA A 181 -6.27 -17.69 -10.83
CA ALA A 181 -5.81 -16.30 -10.79
C ALA A 181 -6.96 -15.32 -10.56
N ALA A 182 -6.82 -14.45 -9.56
CA ALA A 182 -7.84 -13.50 -9.13
C ALA A 182 -7.79 -12.15 -9.88
N LEU A 183 -6.76 -11.94 -10.69
CA LEU A 183 -6.53 -10.81 -11.61
C LEU A 183 -6.21 -9.45 -10.97
N SER A 184 -6.36 -9.30 -9.66
CA SER A 184 -5.97 -8.10 -8.89
C SER A 184 -5.96 -8.40 -7.39
N ALA A 185 -5.27 -7.58 -6.59
CA ALA A 185 -5.31 -7.66 -5.13
C ALA A 185 -6.75 -7.61 -4.58
N ASP A 186 -7.57 -6.73 -5.15
CA ASP A 186 -8.98 -6.58 -4.79
C ASP A 186 -9.82 -7.82 -5.16
N GLY A 187 -9.58 -8.40 -6.34
CA GLY A 187 -10.16 -9.69 -6.75
C GLY A 187 -9.73 -10.84 -5.84
N LEU A 188 -8.47 -10.86 -5.40
CA LEU A 188 -7.93 -11.86 -4.48
C LEU A 188 -8.63 -11.76 -3.11
N ALA A 189 -8.72 -10.55 -2.55
CA ALA A 189 -9.40 -10.31 -1.28
C ALA A 189 -10.89 -10.71 -1.31
N ARG A 190 -11.57 -10.49 -2.45
CA ARG A 190 -12.98 -10.83 -2.66
C ARG A 190 -13.24 -12.20 -3.28
N PHE A 191 -12.20 -13.01 -3.47
CA PHE A 191 -12.33 -14.31 -4.13
C PHE A 191 -13.46 -15.15 -3.54
N GLN A 192 -14.30 -15.70 -4.40
CA GLN A 192 -15.36 -16.64 -4.05
C GLN A 192 -14.89 -18.04 -4.44
N TRP A 193 -14.76 -18.93 -3.47
CA TRP A 193 -14.32 -20.30 -3.68
C TRP A 193 -15.48 -21.19 -4.15
N PRO A 194 -15.23 -22.18 -5.02
CA PRO A 194 -16.25 -23.11 -5.47
C PRO A 194 -16.69 -24.06 -4.35
N ALA A 195 -17.87 -24.66 -4.50
CA ALA A 195 -18.32 -25.73 -3.62
C ALA A 195 -17.33 -26.92 -3.67
N GLY A 196 -17.10 -27.56 -2.51
CA GLY A 196 -16.14 -28.64 -2.37
C GLY A 196 -14.70 -28.20 -2.07
N THR A 197 -14.44 -26.89 -1.92
CA THR A 197 -13.14 -26.40 -1.43
C THR A 197 -12.94 -26.80 0.02
N THR A 198 -11.86 -27.51 0.32
CA THR A 198 -11.50 -27.98 1.67
C THR A 198 -10.24 -27.28 2.19
N ARG A 199 -9.35 -26.89 1.27
CA ARG A 199 -8.11 -26.18 1.59
C ARG A 199 -7.76 -25.15 0.52
N VAL A 200 -7.28 -23.98 0.93
CA VAL A 200 -6.79 -22.95 0.02
C VAL A 200 -5.36 -22.53 0.35
N THR A 201 -4.46 -22.61 -0.63
CA THR A 201 -3.12 -21.99 -0.53
C THR A 201 -3.13 -20.66 -1.26
N ILE A 202 -2.83 -19.58 -0.53
CA ILE A 202 -2.83 -18.22 -1.06
C ILE A 202 -1.39 -17.84 -1.40
N TYR A 203 -1.10 -17.72 -2.68
CA TYR A 203 0.19 -17.30 -3.21
C TYR A 203 0.20 -15.78 -3.35
N ALA A 204 0.70 -15.10 -2.32
CA ALA A 204 0.68 -13.64 -2.23
C ALA A 204 1.94 -13.02 -2.83
N ASP A 205 1.78 -11.91 -3.56
CA ASP A 205 2.90 -11.08 -3.99
C ASP A 205 3.55 -10.41 -2.76
N ALA A 206 4.85 -10.08 -2.84
CA ALA A 206 5.62 -9.44 -1.76
C ALA A 206 5.30 -7.94 -1.58
N GLY A 207 4.32 -7.39 -2.30
CA GLY A 207 3.81 -6.04 -2.09
C GLY A 207 2.84 -5.95 -0.89
N ASP A 208 2.74 -4.77 -0.28
CA ASP A 208 1.80 -4.53 0.84
C ASP A 208 0.33 -4.80 0.44
N ALA A 209 -0.05 -4.41 -0.78
CA ALA A 209 -1.39 -4.64 -1.31
C ALA A 209 -1.70 -6.14 -1.45
N GLY A 210 -0.76 -6.92 -2.02
CA GLY A 210 -0.88 -8.36 -2.19
C GLY A 210 -0.95 -9.10 -0.85
N ARG A 211 -0.08 -8.75 0.10
CA ARG A 211 -0.13 -9.28 1.48
C ARG A 211 -1.44 -8.97 2.19
N GLN A 212 -1.93 -7.74 2.08
CA GLN A 212 -3.19 -7.35 2.71
C GLN A 212 -4.39 -8.08 2.09
N ALA A 213 -4.38 -8.26 0.77
CA ALA A 213 -5.40 -9.03 0.06
C ALA A 213 -5.40 -10.51 0.47
N ALA A 214 -4.22 -11.11 0.57
CA ALA A 214 -4.05 -12.48 1.03
C ALA A 214 -4.54 -12.67 2.48
N ALA A 215 -4.18 -11.74 3.39
CA ALA A 215 -4.69 -11.75 4.76
C ALA A 215 -6.22 -11.63 4.81
N THR A 216 -6.79 -10.73 4.01
CA THR A 216 -8.26 -10.56 3.92
C THR A 216 -8.96 -11.83 3.44
N LEU A 217 -8.39 -12.52 2.46
CA LEU A 217 -8.92 -13.80 2.00
C LEU A 217 -8.75 -14.90 3.06
N SER A 218 -7.61 -14.98 3.72
CA SER A 218 -7.34 -15.93 4.82
C SER A 218 -8.37 -15.77 5.94
N ASP A 219 -8.66 -14.55 6.37
CA ASP A 219 -9.68 -14.27 7.39
C ASP A 219 -11.09 -14.72 6.96
N ARG A 220 -11.42 -14.59 5.67
CA ARG A 220 -12.70 -15.06 5.13
C ARG A 220 -12.78 -16.58 5.11
N LEU A 221 -11.68 -17.26 4.76
CA LEU A 221 -11.59 -18.72 4.75
C LEU A 221 -11.64 -19.29 6.17
N ASN A 222 -10.94 -18.67 7.13
CA ASN A 222 -10.99 -19.03 8.55
C ASN A 222 -12.42 -18.93 9.11
N ARG A 223 -13.14 -17.85 8.79
CA ARG A 223 -14.56 -17.69 9.18
C ARG A 223 -15.52 -18.70 8.55
N ALA A 224 -15.09 -19.35 7.47
CA ALA A 224 -15.83 -20.40 6.80
C ALA A 224 -15.31 -21.80 7.17
N ASP A 225 -14.41 -21.91 8.15
CA ASP A 225 -13.74 -23.14 8.58
C ASP A 225 -13.02 -23.88 7.44
N ILE A 226 -12.49 -23.14 6.45
CA ILE A 226 -11.69 -23.70 5.35
C ILE A 226 -10.21 -23.55 5.69
N SER A 227 -9.49 -24.68 5.73
CA SER A 227 -8.05 -24.71 5.98
C SER A 227 -7.32 -23.84 4.96
N ASN A 228 -6.41 -22.98 5.41
CA ASN A 228 -5.67 -22.14 4.49
C ASN A 228 -4.27 -21.80 4.99
N GLU A 229 -3.41 -21.44 4.05
CA GLU A 229 -2.06 -20.96 4.31
C GLU A 229 -1.70 -19.84 3.33
N ILE A 230 -0.85 -18.92 3.76
CA ILE A 230 -0.30 -17.87 2.90
C ILE A 230 1.16 -18.22 2.63
N VAL A 231 1.53 -18.30 1.35
CA VAL A 231 2.91 -18.44 0.90
C VAL A 231 3.31 -17.14 0.23
N VAL A 232 4.52 -16.66 0.55
CA VAL A 232 5.14 -15.47 -0.05
C VAL A 232 6.39 -15.88 -0.83
N PRO A 233 6.77 -15.15 -1.88
CA PRO A 233 7.99 -15.43 -2.64
C PRO A 233 9.24 -15.22 -1.78
N LEU A 234 10.31 -15.97 -2.08
CA LEU A 234 11.61 -15.90 -1.43
C LEU A 234 12.43 -14.70 -1.94
N HIS A 235 12.28 -14.37 -3.23
CA HIS A 235 13.01 -13.31 -3.91
C HIS A 235 12.06 -12.42 -4.72
N GLY A 236 12.39 -11.13 -4.79
CA GLY A 236 11.67 -10.20 -5.68
C GLY A 236 10.25 -9.90 -5.23
N ASP A 237 9.39 -9.61 -6.21
CA ASP A 237 8.02 -9.15 -5.96
C ASP A 237 6.98 -10.29 -6.06
N ASP A 238 7.24 -11.36 -6.82
CA ASP A 238 6.28 -12.45 -7.04
C ASP A 238 6.93 -13.86 -7.21
N PHE A 239 6.12 -14.91 -7.33
CA PHE A 239 6.61 -16.28 -7.52
C PHE A 239 7.26 -16.53 -8.90
N ASN A 240 6.99 -15.68 -9.88
CA ASN A 240 7.64 -15.80 -11.18
C ASN A 240 9.11 -15.36 -11.10
N ASP A 241 9.41 -14.35 -10.27
CA ASP A 241 10.77 -13.95 -9.91
C ASP A 241 11.58 -15.10 -9.30
N ASP A 242 10.96 -15.90 -8.43
CA ASP A 242 11.58 -17.07 -7.81
C ASP A 242 11.85 -18.18 -8.82
N LEU A 243 10.84 -18.54 -9.62
CA LEU A 243 10.97 -19.57 -10.64
C LEU A 243 12.08 -19.22 -11.66
N MET A 244 12.13 -17.95 -12.08
CA MET A 244 13.15 -17.46 -13.02
C MET A 244 14.56 -17.45 -12.43
N ARG A 245 14.69 -17.42 -11.09
CA ARG A 245 15.97 -17.55 -10.38
C ARG A 245 16.34 -19.00 -10.05
N GLY A 246 15.50 -19.96 -10.41
CA GLY A 246 15.76 -21.39 -10.21
C GLY A 246 15.35 -21.91 -8.84
N ALA A 247 14.45 -21.22 -8.12
CA ALA A 247 13.89 -21.74 -6.88
C ALA A 247 13.08 -23.04 -7.13
N HIS A 248 13.01 -23.88 -6.12
CA HIS A 248 12.26 -25.12 -6.09
C HIS A 248 11.31 -25.14 -4.88
N GLY A 249 10.22 -25.91 -4.96
CA GLY A 249 9.24 -25.99 -3.86
C GLY A 249 9.82 -26.43 -2.50
N ALA A 250 10.97 -27.11 -2.49
CA ALA A 250 11.70 -27.49 -1.28
C ALA A 250 12.25 -26.27 -0.52
N ASP A 251 12.57 -25.18 -1.22
CA ASP A 251 13.15 -23.96 -0.64
C ASP A 251 12.14 -23.18 0.22
N TYR A 252 10.84 -23.51 0.11
CA TYR A 252 9.74 -22.88 0.86
C TYR A 252 9.34 -23.64 2.12
N ARG A 253 9.97 -24.78 2.41
CA ARG A 253 9.70 -25.51 3.66
C ARG A 253 10.43 -24.83 4.82
N PRO A 254 9.74 -24.40 5.88
CA PRO A 254 10.42 -24.19 7.15
C PRO A 254 10.91 -25.57 7.63
N ASP A 255 12.14 -25.62 8.13
CA ASP A 255 12.75 -26.83 8.68
C ASP A 255 11.90 -27.33 9.87
N ILE A 256 11.03 -28.32 9.63
CA ILE A 256 10.33 -29.03 10.71
C ILE A 256 11.30 -30.09 11.21
N SER A 257 12.23 -29.69 12.08
CA SER A 257 12.87 -30.60 13.01
C SER A 257 12.05 -30.65 14.29
N ALA A 258 11.67 -31.88 14.66
CA ALA A 258 10.79 -32.24 15.75
C ALA A 258 11.44 -32.02 17.12
N ASP A 259 10.57 -31.99 18.14
CA ASP A 259 10.86 -32.16 19.57
C ASP A 259 12.17 -32.91 19.87
N GLU A 260 13.05 -32.29 20.65
CA GLU A 260 13.92 -32.90 21.66
C GLU A 260 14.25 -31.83 22.73
N PRO A 261 14.50 -32.23 23.97
CA PRO A 261 14.05 -31.54 25.18
C PRO A 261 14.91 -30.32 25.53
N VAL A 262 14.35 -29.48 26.42
CA VAL A 262 15.05 -28.41 27.14
C VAL A 262 16.26 -28.99 27.89
N GLY A 263 17.37 -29.08 27.16
CA GLY A 263 18.69 -29.43 27.64
C GLY A 263 19.41 -28.16 28.03
N THR A 264 19.66 -28.04 29.32
CA THR A 264 20.43 -26.99 29.96
C THR A 264 21.84 -26.93 29.36
N GLU A 265 22.10 -26.04 28.39
CA GLU A 265 23.46 -25.74 27.94
C GLU A 265 23.73 -24.23 27.98
N ALA A 266 24.58 -23.91 28.96
CA ALA A 266 25.44 -22.77 29.13
C ALA A 266 25.18 -21.53 28.26
N MET A 267 24.72 -20.47 28.94
CA MET A 267 25.09 -19.08 28.63
C MET A 267 26.60 -19.00 28.38
N THR A 268 27.00 -19.09 27.13
CA THR A 268 28.26 -18.50 26.70
C THR A 268 27.99 -17.01 26.59
N THR A 269 28.30 -16.30 27.67
CA THR A 269 28.34 -14.84 27.70
C THR A 269 29.40 -14.40 26.70
N VAL A 270 28.98 -14.06 25.49
CA VAL A 270 29.82 -13.26 24.59
C VAL A 270 29.92 -11.89 25.25
N ALA A 271 31.07 -11.65 25.86
CA ALA A 271 31.42 -10.40 26.50
C ALA A 271 31.15 -9.24 25.54
N ALA A 272 30.47 -8.22 26.07
CA ALA A 272 30.28 -6.94 25.42
C ALA A 272 31.65 -6.33 25.08
N LEU A 273 32.05 -6.44 23.81
CA LEU A 273 33.11 -5.63 23.23
C LEU A 273 32.46 -4.37 22.64
N ALA A 274 33.10 -3.23 22.88
CA ALA A 274 32.56 -1.89 22.70
C ALA A 274 31.94 -1.61 21.30
N PRO A 275 30.85 -0.82 21.22
CA PRO A 275 30.12 -0.58 19.99
C PRO A 275 30.83 0.52 19.17
N GLY A 276 31.58 0.13 18.14
CA GLY A 276 32.01 1.09 17.11
C GLY A 276 33.41 0.90 16.52
N ASP A 277 34.16 -0.13 16.92
CA ASP A 277 35.46 -0.40 16.30
C ASP A 277 35.29 -0.83 14.81
N PRO A 278 35.82 -0.05 13.84
CA PRO A 278 35.69 -0.37 12.42
C PRO A 278 36.25 -1.74 12.05
N ASP A 279 37.34 -2.18 12.69
CA ASP A 279 37.98 -3.46 12.38
C ASP A 279 37.12 -4.65 12.83
N ALA A 280 36.44 -4.52 13.97
CA ALA A 280 35.48 -5.52 14.45
C ALA A 280 34.22 -5.60 13.58
N LEU A 281 33.78 -4.47 13.00
CA LEU A 281 32.65 -4.43 12.07
C LEU A 281 33.01 -5.03 10.70
N ILE A 282 34.25 -4.80 10.22
CA ILE A 282 34.76 -5.43 9.00
C ILE A 282 34.86 -6.95 9.18
N ALA A 283 35.45 -7.43 10.28
CA ALA A 283 35.55 -8.86 10.56
C ALA A 283 34.16 -9.52 10.65
N ALA A 284 33.19 -8.85 11.27
CA ALA A 284 31.81 -9.32 11.33
C ALA A 284 31.11 -9.32 9.96
N ALA A 285 31.43 -8.38 9.07
CA ALA A 285 30.91 -8.37 7.69
C ALA A 285 31.48 -9.52 6.85
N GLU A 286 32.75 -9.86 7.03
CA GLU A 286 33.41 -10.95 6.32
C GLU A 286 33.00 -12.34 6.83
N ALA A 287 32.55 -12.44 8.08
CA ALA A 287 32.01 -13.66 8.66
C ALA A 287 30.54 -13.96 8.24
N LEU A 288 29.90 -13.07 7.47
CA LEU A 288 28.53 -13.31 6.99
C LEU A 288 28.51 -14.42 5.94
N THR A 289 27.50 -15.28 6.05
CA THR A 289 27.23 -16.35 5.08
C THR A 289 26.50 -15.81 3.84
N ASN A 290 26.48 -16.60 2.77
CA ASN A 290 25.61 -16.37 1.62
C ASN A 290 24.70 -17.60 1.41
N PRO A 291 23.39 -17.51 1.71
CA PRO A 291 22.68 -16.32 2.22
C PRO A 291 23.04 -16.00 3.69
N PRO A 292 22.96 -14.72 4.12
CA PRO A 292 23.30 -14.34 5.50
C PRO A 292 22.25 -14.79 6.51
N GLU A 293 22.69 -15.28 7.66
CA GLU A 293 21.81 -15.45 8.82
C GLU A 293 21.21 -14.10 9.25
N PHE A 294 19.88 -14.06 9.37
CA PHE A 294 19.12 -12.83 9.65
C PHE A 294 19.57 -12.14 10.95
N ALA A 295 19.86 -12.92 12.01
CA ALA A 295 20.28 -12.40 13.30
C ALA A 295 21.68 -11.75 13.22
N ALA A 296 22.63 -12.36 12.50
CA ALA A 296 23.98 -11.86 12.33
C ALA A 296 24.00 -10.55 11.52
N LEU A 297 23.27 -10.51 10.40
CA LEU A 297 23.14 -9.32 9.57
C LEU A 297 22.47 -8.17 10.32
N SER A 298 21.36 -8.45 11.01
CA SER A 298 20.62 -7.44 11.79
C SER A 298 21.44 -6.88 12.96
N SER A 299 22.20 -7.74 13.65
CA SER A 299 23.13 -7.32 14.71
C SER A 299 24.25 -6.43 14.17
N LEU A 300 24.82 -6.78 13.01
CA LEU A 300 25.86 -5.97 12.36
C LEU A 300 25.34 -4.60 11.94
N LEU A 301 24.20 -4.56 11.23
CA LEU A 301 23.59 -3.30 10.79
C LEU A 301 23.13 -2.43 11.97
N GLY A 302 22.64 -3.04 13.06
CA GLY A 302 22.30 -2.34 14.30
C GLY A 302 23.52 -1.71 14.98
N ARG A 303 24.63 -2.45 15.08
CA ARG A 303 25.91 -1.90 15.59
C ARG A 303 26.44 -0.78 14.70
N LEU A 304 26.29 -0.90 13.39
CA LEU A 304 26.72 0.10 12.40
C LEU A 304 25.85 1.37 12.45
N ALA A 305 24.55 1.23 12.73
CA ALA A 305 23.65 2.35 12.98
C ALA A 305 24.03 3.12 14.26
N LEU A 306 24.46 2.41 15.32
CA LEU A 306 24.90 3.00 16.58
C LEU A 306 26.30 3.63 16.53
N ALA A 307 27.21 3.08 15.72
CA ALA A 307 28.63 3.48 15.68
C ALA A 307 28.89 4.89 15.12
N ARG A 308 27.93 5.49 14.40
CA ARG A 308 28.04 6.85 13.78
C ARG A 308 29.40 7.10 13.09
N LEU A 309 29.83 6.15 12.26
CA LEU A 309 31.11 6.23 11.54
C LEU A 309 31.10 7.33 10.47
N ASP A 310 32.29 7.79 10.10
CA ASP A 310 32.46 8.67 8.95
C ASP A 310 32.02 7.96 7.64
N PRO A 311 31.61 8.71 6.60
CA PRO A 311 31.03 8.13 5.37
C PRO A 311 31.94 7.14 4.63
N LEU A 312 33.26 7.26 4.77
CA LEU A 312 34.23 6.44 4.05
C LEU A 312 34.40 5.04 4.68
N PRO A 313 34.69 4.89 6.00
CA PRO A 313 34.67 3.59 6.67
C PRO A 313 33.32 2.86 6.57
N GLU A 314 32.22 3.59 6.71
CA GLU A 314 30.86 3.05 6.59
C GLU A 314 30.64 2.38 5.24
N ARG A 315 30.94 3.10 4.15
CA ARG A 315 30.79 2.58 2.79
C ARG A 315 31.69 1.38 2.53
N GLN A 316 32.87 1.32 3.16
CA GLN A 316 33.78 0.18 3.06
C GLN A 316 33.20 -1.06 3.73
N ILE A 317 32.56 -0.93 4.90
CA ILE A 317 31.91 -2.04 5.60
C ILE A 317 30.67 -2.51 4.82
N LEU A 318 29.84 -1.59 4.32
CA LEU A 318 28.68 -1.94 3.47
C LEU A 318 29.11 -2.66 2.18
N ALA A 319 30.24 -2.27 1.59
CA ALA A 319 30.81 -2.97 0.43
C ALA A 319 31.23 -4.41 0.77
N ARG A 320 31.78 -4.64 1.97
CA ARG A 320 32.14 -5.99 2.45
C ARG A 320 30.90 -6.84 2.71
N ILE A 321 29.86 -6.27 3.32
CA ILE A 321 28.56 -6.94 3.50
C ILE A 321 27.98 -7.34 2.14
N LYS A 322 28.00 -6.44 1.15
CA LYS A 322 27.57 -6.74 -0.22
C LYS A 322 28.36 -7.90 -0.82
N THR A 323 29.68 -7.89 -0.70
CA THR A 323 30.54 -8.97 -1.24
C THR A 323 30.26 -10.32 -0.56
N ALA A 324 30.02 -10.32 0.75
CA ALA A 324 29.75 -11.54 1.51
C ALA A 324 28.33 -12.09 1.27
N THR A 325 27.34 -11.23 1.09
CA THR A 325 25.91 -11.62 1.11
C THR A 325 25.19 -11.51 -0.24
N GLY A 326 25.79 -10.85 -1.22
CA GLY A 326 25.14 -10.54 -2.51
C GLY A 326 24.08 -9.44 -2.45
N ILE A 327 23.78 -8.86 -1.27
CA ILE A 327 22.78 -7.80 -1.11
C ILE A 327 23.26 -6.51 -1.78
N SER A 328 22.40 -5.84 -2.54
CA SER A 328 22.75 -4.61 -3.25
C SER A 328 23.01 -3.44 -2.30
N MET A 329 23.90 -2.53 -2.71
CA MET A 329 24.27 -1.36 -1.88
C MET A 329 23.07 -0.47 -1.57
N SER A 330 22.15 -0.28 -2.52
CA SER A 330 20.94 0.53 -2.33
C SER A 330 20.00 -0.04 -1.26
N ILE A 331 19.93 -1.37 -1.12
CA ILE A 331 19.13 -2.03 -0.09
C ILE A 331 19.79 -1.83 1.28
N LEU A 332 21.11 -2.02 1.36
CA LEU A 332 21.87 -1.81 2.60
C LEU A 332 21.80 -0.35 3.09
N ASP A 333 21.94 0.62 2.18
CA ASP A 333 21.81 2.05 2.48
C ASP A 333 20.41 2.39 3.02
N LYS A 334 19.36 1.84 2.40
CA LYS A 334 17.97 2.04 2.80
C LYS A 334 17.69 1.43 4.19
N GLN A 335 18.17 0.22 4.44
CA GLN A 335 18.03 -0.45 5.74
C GLN A 335 18.77 0.28 6.85
N LEU A 336 20.00 0.75 6.59
CA LEU A 336 20.78 1.51 7.56
C LEU A 336 20.13 2.87 7.88
N THR A 337 19.57 3.54 6.88
CA THR A 337 18.82 4.80 7.06
C THR A 337 17.61 4.60 7.96
N GLU A 338 16.86 3.53 7.74
CA GLU A 338 15.68 3.17 8.54
C GLU A 338 16.07 2.78 9.98
N LEU A 339 17.10 1.97 10.16
CA LEU A 339 17.62 1.60 11.49
C LEU A 339 18.11 2.81 12.27
N ARG A 340 18.78 3.76 11.61
CA ARG A 340 19.18 5.03 12.24
C ARG A 340 17.98 5.83 12.73
N ARG A 341 16.92 5.94 11.91
CA ARG A 341 15.69 6.61 12.32
C ARG A 341 15.08 5.96 13.56
N ARG A 342 15.06 4.63 13.61
CA ARG A 342 14.56 3.87 14.77
C ARG A 342 15.42 4.09 16.01
N VAL A 343 16.74 3.96 15.89
CA VAL A 343 17.69 4.23 16.98
C VAL A 343 17.55 5.66 17.51
N HIS A 344 17.33 6.64 16.64
CA HIS A 344 17.08 8.02 17.04
C HIS A 344 15.76 8.19 17.81
N ALA A 345 14.75 7.36 17.54
CA ALA A 345 13.45 7.42 18.20
C ALA A 345 13.38 6.60 19.50
N THR A 346 14.12 5.49 19.62
CA THR A 346 14.00 4.52 20.73
C THR A 346 15.25 4.37 21.58
N GLY A 347 16.40 4.85 21.13
CA GLY A 347 17.71 4.63 21.77
C GLY A 347 18.26 3.20 21.63
N ASP A 348 17.48 2.27 21.06
CA ASP A 348 17.85 0.87 20.88
C ASP A 348 17.42 0.37 19.48
N PRO A 349 18.36 -0.11 18.64
CA PRO A 349 18.04 -0.65 17.31
C PRO A 349 17.11 -1.87 17.34
N GLN A 350 16.96 -2.54 18.49
CA GLN A 350 16.06 -3.68 18.70
C GLN A 350 14.87 -3.37 19.62
N GLY A 351 14.77 -2.15 20.16
CA GLY A 351 13.79 -1.78 21.18
C GLY A 351 12.37 -1.67 20.62
N ARG A 352 11.45 -2.49 21.13
CA ARG A 352 10.01 -2.33 20.86
C ARG A 352 9.49 -1.09 21.61
N ILE A 353 8.86 -0.16 20.90
CA ILE A 353 8.22 1.03 21.51
C ILE A 353 7.08 0.55 22.42
N ALA A 354 7.12 0.94 23.69
CA ALA A 354 6.09 0.59 24.66
C ALA A 354 4.73 1.17 24.22
N ARG A 355 3.67 0.36 24.30
CA ARG A 355 2.31 0.76 23.93
C ARG A 355 1.82 1.86 24.90
N PRO A 356 1.39 3.03 24.41
CA PRO A 356 0.86 4.09 25.26
C PRO A 356 -0.41 3.69 26.00
N ALA A 357 -0.76 4.39 27.08
CA ALA A 357 -1.95 4.08 27.88
C ALA A 357 -3.27 4.15 27.10
N TRP A 358 -3.36 5.01 26.09
CA TRP A 358 -4.54 5.10 25.21
C TRP A 358 -4.69 3.90 24.29
N PHE A 359 -3.65 3.08 24.09
CA PHE A 359 -3.69 1.92 23.20
C PHE A 359 -4.73 0.88 23.63
N GLY A 360 -4.94 0.72 24.94
CA GLY A 360 -5.96 -0.19 25.48
C GLY A 360 -7.41 0.29 25.27
N ARG A 361 -7.61 1.53 24.80
CA ARG A 361 -8.93 2.11 24.53
C ARG A 361 -9.31 2.09 23.05
N LEU A 362 -8.43 1.61 22.19
CA LEU A 362 -8.69 1.52 20.76
C LEU A 362 -9.83 0.53 20.51
N CYS A 363 -10.72 0.89 19.59
CA CYS A 363 -11.69 -0.04 19.03
C CYS A 363 -10.92 -1.19 18.39
N GLN A 364 -11.24 -2.40 18.81
CA GLN A 364 -10.62 -3.61 18.31
C GLN A 364 -11.60 -4.33 17.39
N ASP A 365 -11.07 -4.96 16.36
CA ASP A 365 -11.81 -5.95 15.62
C ASP A 365 -12.03 -7.22 16.48
N LEU A 366 -12.74 -8.18 15.91
CA LEU A 366 -13.06 -9.45 16.59
C LEU A 366 -11.80 -10.30 16.90
N SER A 367 -10.63 -9.97 16.35
CA SER A 367 -9.34 -10.60 16.64
C SER A 367 -8.57 -9.93 17.78
N GLY A 368 -9.09 -8.83 18.34
CA GLY A 368 -8.39 -8.03 19.35
C GLY A 368 -7.36 -7.06 18.77
N THR A 369 -7.31 -6.89 17.45
CA THR A 369 -6.39 -5.97 16.78
C THR A 369 -7.03 -4.59 16.66
N PRO A 370 -6.31 -3.48 16.94
CA PRO A 370 -6.86 -2.15 16.74
C PRO A 370 -7.29 -1.91 15.30
N GLU A 371 -8.54 -1.47 15.13
CA GLU A 371 -9.08 -1.11 13.82
C GLU A 371 -8.34 0.08 13.19
N ARG A 372 -8.23 0.10 11.87
CA ARG A 372 -7.49 1.12 11.10
C ARG A 372 -8.40 2.27 10.66
N ASN A 373 -9.15 2.83 11.58
CA ASN A 373 -10.23 3.79 11.32
C ASN A 373 -9.94 5.16 11.95
N GLU A 374 -10.73 6.16 11.56
CA GLU A 374 -10.63 7.53 12.08
C GLU A 374 -10.92 7.58 13.59
N ALA A 375 -11.78 6.71 14.11
CA ALA A 375 -12.12 6.67 15.54
C ALA A 375 -10.88 6.38 16.41
N ASN A 376 -10.04 5.44 15.99
CA ASN A 376 -8.80 5.10 16.69
C ASN A 376 -7.72 6.18 16.55
N VAL A 377 -7.68 6.88 15.40
CA VAL A 377 -6.83 8.07 15.24
C VAL A 377 -7.27 9.17 16.22
N ILE A 378 -8.58 9.45 16.31
CA ILE A 378 -9.13 10.46 17.23
C ILE A 378 -8.80 10.08 18.68
N ILE A 379 -9.00 8.82 19.07
CA ILE A 379 -8.64 8.34 20.41
C ILE A 379 -7.16 8.58 20.70
N ALA A 380 -6.27 8.26 19.76
CA ALA A 380 -4.83 8.44 19.93
C ALA A 380 -4.45 9.92 20.05
N LEU A 381 -4.90 10.78 19.12
CA LEU A 381 -4.53 12.19 19.07
C LEU A 381 -5.15 13.01 20.20
N SER A 382 -6.38 12.71 20.62
CA SER A 382 -7.02 13.42 21.75
C SER A 382 -6.49 12.99 23.10
N SER A 383 -5.79 11.86 23.19
CA SER A 383 -5.37 11.26 24.46
C SER A 383 -3.88 11.21 24.69
N ASP A 384 -3.07 11.23 23.62
CA ASP A 384 -1.63 11.21 23.78
C ASP A 384 -1.13 12.58 24.25
N PRO A 385 -0.26 12.65 25.27
CA PRO A 385 0.28 13.92 25.77
C PRO A 385 0.97 14.77 24.71
N VAL A 386 1.49 14.15 23.64
CA VAL A 386 2.13 14.86 22.53
C VAL A 386 1.12 15.67 21.70
N PHE A 387 -0.12 15.17 21.54
CA PHE A 387 -1.10 15.76 20.63
C PHE A 387 -2.30 16.40 21.35
N ALA A 388 -2.58 16.02 22.59
CA ALA A 388 -3.72 16.51 23.35
C ALA A 388 -3.67 18.04 23.52
N GLY A 389 -4.65 18.75 22.95
CA GLY A 389 -4.76 20.21 23.00
C GLY A 389 -3.81 20.98 22.06
N LEU A 390 -3.02 20.28 21.25
CA LEU A 390 -2.07 20.87 20.29
C LEU A 390 -2.74 21.31 18.98
N LEU A 391 -3.81 20.63 18.59
CA LEU A 391 -4.58 20.90 17.37
C LEU A 391 -5.75 21.85 17.65
N ALA A 392 -5.97 22.80 16.75
CA ALA A 392 -7.12 23.70 16.80
C ALA A 392 -7.66 24.00 15.41
N PHE A 393 -8.94 24.33 15.33
CA PHE A 393 -9.56 24.82 14.11
C PHE A 393 -9.61 26.35 14.16
N ASP A 394 -8.92 26.99 13.22
CA ASP A 394 -8.96 28.45 13.04
C ASP A 394 -10.21 28.82 12.23
N GLU A 395 -11.18 29.46 12.88
CA GLU A 395 -12.42 29.87 12.24
C GLU A 395 -12.21 31.03 11.24
N PHE A 396 -11.12 31.79 11.37
CA PHE A 396 -10.81 32.87 10.42
C PHE A 396 -10.16 32.32 9.15
N ALA A 397 -9.12 31.48 9.30
CA ALA A 397 -8.42 30.86 8.16
C ALA A 397 -9.12 29.64 7.57
N GLN A 398 -10.22 29.16 8.19
CA GLN A 398 -10.95 27.94 7.83
C GLN A 398 -10.03 26.72 7.69
N GLY A 399 -9.08 26.58 8.61
CA GLY A 399 -8.00 25.60 8.53
C GLY A 399 -7.58 25.03 9.87
N ILE A 400 -6.93 23.87 9.84
CA ILE A 400 -6.37 23.24 11.03
C ILE A 400 -5.01 23.85 11.32
N VAL A 401 -4.79 24.24 12.57
CA VAL A 401 -3.54 24.80 13.04
C VAL A 401 -2.97 24.02 14.20
N VAL A 402 -1.64 23.95 14.20
CA VAL A 402 -0.80 23.40 15.25
C VAL A 402 -0.39 24.54 16.17
N ARG A 403 -0.70 24.44 17.46
CA ARG A 403 -0.46 25.50 18.45
C ARG A 403 0.87 25.39 19.20
N GLN A 404 1.48 24.21 19.16
CA GLN A 404 2.72 23.88 19.86
C GLN A 404 3.60 22.96 18.99
N PRO A 405 4.91 22.86 19.24
CA PRO A 405 5.81 22.05 18.43
C PRO A 405 5.44 20.56 18.40
N LEU A 406 5.37 19.99 17.20
CA LEU A 406 5.28 18.55 17.01
C LEU A 406 6.66 17.88 17.19
N PRO A 407 6.74 16.56 17.46
CA PRO A 407 8.01 15.86 17.67
C PRO A 407 9.02 15.94 16.53
N TRP A 408 8.55 16.28 15.32
CA TRP A 408 9.35 16.39 14.10
C TRP A 408 9.52 17.85 13.62
N ASP A 409 9.04 18.83 14.38
CA ASP A 409 9.22 20.24 14.04
C ASP A 409 10.64 20.73 14.37
N ASP A 410 11.13 21.66 13.55
CA ASP A 410 12.36 22.39 13.83
C ASP A 410 12.12 23.35 15.02
N PRO A 411 13.02 23.40 16.03
CA PRO A 411 12.92 24.32 17.16
C PRO A 411 12.77 25.81 16.78
N ALA A 412 13.17 26.21 15.57
CA ALA A 412 13.07 27.57 15.06
C ALA A 412 11.68 27.94 14.51
N ILE A 413 10.77 26.98 14.36
CA ILE A 413 9.42 27.21 13.84
C ILE A 413 8.58 28.03 14.84
N ARG A 414 7.88 29.04 14.33
CA ARG A 414 6.91 29.83 15.11
C ARG A 414 5.52 29.21 15.01
N PHE A 415 4.83 29.18 16.14
CA PHE A 415 3.46 28.69 16.28
C PHE A 415 2.50 29.86 16.61
N PRO A 416 1.23 29.78 16.23
CA PRO A 416 0.57 28.67 15.54
C PRO A 416 0.94 28.61 14.04
N ARG A 417 0.99 27.38 13.49
CA ARG A 417 1.25 27.13 12.06
C ARG A 417 0.16 26.22 11.46
N PRO A 418 -0.11 26.27 10.14
CA PRO A 418 -1.04 25.34 9.53
C PRO A 418 -0.53 23.90 9.63
N TRP A 419 -1.47 22.97 9.82
CA TRP A 419 -1.25 21.53 9.59
C TRP A 419 -1.16 21.27 8.09
N ASN A 420 -0.21 20.46 7.64
CA ASN A 420 -0.01 20.16 6.23
C ASN A 420 0.11 18.65 5.96
N ASP A 421 0.15 18.26 4.69
CA ASP A 421 0.21 16.85 4.26
C ASP A 421 1.45 16.10 4.80
N ALA A 422 2.56 16.80 5.09
CA ALA A 422 3.71 16.16 5.71
C ALA A 422 3.43 15.79 7.17
N ASP A 423 2.61 16.56 7.89
CA ASP A 423 2.18 16.23 9.25
C ASP A 423 1.27 14.99 9.27
N ASP A 424 0.42 14.79 8.25
CA ASP A 424 -0.37 13.56 8.10
C ASP A 424 0.53 12.32 7.99
N VAL A 425 1.58 12.43 7.17
CA VAL A 425 2.55 11.35 6.96
C VAL A 425 3.33 11.05 8.24
N ARG A 426 3.83 12.08 8.92
CA ARG A 426 4.61 11.93 10.15
C ARG A 426 3.79 11.43 11.32
N THR A 427 2.53 11.83 11.40
CA THR A 427 1.60 11.35 12.42
C THR A 427 1.21 9.90 12.18
N ALA A 428 0.98 9.50 10.93
CA ALA A 428 0.73 8.10 10.59
C ALA A 428 1.93 7.22 10.95
N GLU A 429 3.15 7.64 10.61
CA GLU A 429 4.40 6.98 11.01
C GLU A 429 4.48 6.86 12.54
N TRP A 430 4.20 7.95 13.26
CA TRP A 430 4.26 7.98 14.73
C TRP A 430 3.27 7.01 15.40
N LEU A 431 2.05 6.85 14.84
CA LEU A 431 1.02 5.94 15.31
C LEU A 431 1.33 4.47 14.98
N GLN A 432 1.82 4.22 13.76
CA GLN A 432 2.23 2.88 13.31
C GLN A 432 3.32 2.29 14.21
N LEU A 433 4.31 3.11 14.55
CA LEU A 433 5.39 2.75 15.47
C LEU A 433 4.90 2.37 16.88
N ARG A 434 3.68 2.78 17.25
CA ARG A 434 3.03 2.47 18.54
C ARG A 434 1.96 1.39 18.44
N GLY A 435 1.85 0.74 17.27
CA GLY A 435 0.97 -0.40 17.03
C GLY A 435 -0.41 -0.05 16.46
N LEU A 436 -0.67 1.23 16.11
CA LEU A 436 -1.90 1.63 15.41
C LEU A 436 -1.57 1.85 13.93
N ASN A 437 -1.85 0.83 13.11
CA ASN A 437 -1.43 0.82 11.71
C ASN A 437 -2.42 1.58 10.79
N VAL A 438 -2.34 2.91 10.76
CA VAL A 438 -3.22 3.79 9.96
C VAL A 438 -2.46 4.48 8.83
N ALA A 439 -3.12 4.72 7.69
CA ALA A 439 -2.54 5.45 6.56
C ALA A 439 -2.64 6.99 6.77
N PRO A 440 -1.75 7.80 6.15
CA PRO A 440 -1.78 9.26 6.26
C PRO A 440 -3.13 9.88 5.93
N MET A 441 -3.85 9.33 4.94
CA MET A 441 -5.20 9.81 4.60
C MET A 441 -6.21 9.63 5.75
N VAL A 442 -6.10 8.54 6.53
CA VAL A 442 -6.98 8.31 7.68
C VAL A 442 -6.65 9.30 8.79
N VAL A 443 -5.36 9.63 8.94
CA VAL A 443 -4.91 10.69 9.85
C VAL A 443 -5.49 12.04 9.45
N GLY A 444 -5.34 12.47 8.20
CA GLY A 444 -5.86 13.76 7.74
C GLY A 444 -7.38 13.90 7.94
N ARG A 445 -8.14 12.81 7.77
CA ARG A 445 -9.58 12.79 8.08
C ARG A 445 -9.87 12.86 9.58
N GLY A 446 -9.08 12.20 10.41
CA GLY A 446 -9.24 12.20 11.88
C GLY A 446 -8.81 13.50 12.56
N VAL A 447 -7.75 14.14 12.07
CA VAL A 447 -7.18 15.40 12.60
C VAL A 447 -8.21 16.53 12.55
N GLY A 448 -9.05 16.58 11.51
CA GLY A 448 -10.14 17.55 11.42
C GLY A 448 -11.22 17.40 12.48
N ALA A 449 -11.44 16.21 13.05
CA ALA A 449 -12.37 16.03 14.16
C ALA A 449 -11.77 16.55 15.46
N VAL A 450 -10.52 16.16 15.76
CA VAL A 450 -9.78 16.59 16.97
C VAL A 450 -9.58 18.10 17.02
N ALA A 451 -9.23 18.72 15.89
CA ALA A 451 -9.03 20.15 15.81
C ALA A 451 -10.32 20.96 16.09
N ARG A 452 -11.50 20.42 15.74
CA ARG A 452 -12.78 21.10 15.95
C ARG A 452 -13.27 21.08 17.39
N ASP A 453 -12.70 20.22 18.23
CA ASP A 453 -12.95 20.24 19.68
C ASP A 453 -12.37 21.51 20.34
N LEU A 454 -11.40 22.17 19.68
CA LEU A 454 -10.81 23.42 20.14
C LEU A 454 -10.77 24.47 19.02
N ARG A 455 -11.74 25.38 19.04
CA ARG A 455 -11.89 26.45 18.03
C ARG A 455 -11.23 27.74 18.50
N ILE A 456 -10.48 28.38 17.61
CA ILE A 456 -9.79 29.65 17.88
C ILE A 456 -10.00 30.64 16.74
N LEU A 457 -9.82 31.93 17.05
CA LEU A 457 -9.86 33.03 16.08
C LEU A 457 -8.49 33.72 16.10
N LEU A 458 -7.61 33.36 15.17
CA LEU A 458 -6.30 34.00 15.06
C LEU A 458 -6.41 35.25 14.18
N ARG A 459 -6.63 36.41 14.80
CA ARG A 459 -6.78 37.70 14.09
C ARG A 459 -5.48 38.35 13.62
N GLU A 460 -4.31 37.81 13.95
CA GLU A 460 -3.04 38.49 13.69
C GLU A 460 -2.23 37.84 12.58
N ARG A 461 -2.47 38.29 11.34
CA ARG A 461 -1.43 38.28 10.29
C ARG A 461 -1.69 39.25 9.13
N LEU A 462 -2.28 40.42 9.41
CA LEU A 462 -2.44 41.49 8.41
C LEU A 462 -1.83 42.86 8.77
N VAL A 463 -1.01 42.97 9.81
CA VAL A 463 -0.20 44.20 10.01
C VAL A 463 1.21 43.83 10.45
N ALA A 464 2.08 43.58 9.47
CA ALA A 464 3.52 43.72 9.63
C ALA A 464 4.05 44.40 8.36
N GLY A 465 3.68 45.66 8.24
CA GLY A 465 4.04 46.56 7.17
C GLY A 465 3.67 48.01 7.50
N ASP A 466 3.80 48.43 8.77
CA ASP A 466 4.35 49.75 9.15
C ASP A 466 4.33 49.95 10.67
N SER A 467 5.38 50.63 11.13
CA SER A 467 5.65 51.38 12.37
C SER A 467 4.76 51.31 13.64
N ASP A 468 5.48 51.26 14.77
CA ASP A 468 5.23 51.92 16.07
C ASP A 468 3.78 52.21 16.53
N ALA A 469 3.36 51.60 17.65
CA ALA A 469 2.97 52.30 18.88
C ALA A 469 2.26 51.37 19.91
N GLU A 470 2.77 51.45 21.14
CA GLU A 470 2.07 51.40 22.44
C GLU A 470 1.21 50.21 22.92
N ALA A 471 1.40 49.98 24.22
CA ALA A 471 0.69 49.12 25.17
C ALA A 471 -0.85 49.25 25.11
N VAL A 472 -1.65 48.33 25.66
CA VAL A 472 -2.00 48.28 27.10
C VAL A 472 -2.58 46.91 27.47
N ALA A 473 -2.26 46.48 28.69
CA ALA A 473 -2.77 45.31 29.37
C ALA A 473 -4.22 45.47 29.85
N GLU A 474 -5.02 44.40 29.75
CA GLU A 474 -5.86 43.87 30.84
C GLU A 474 -6.25 42.41 30.58
#